data_AF-A0A4R3MWN9-F1
#
_entry.id   AF-A0A4R3MWN9-F1
#
_cell.length_a   1.000
_cell.length_b   1.000
_cell.length_c   1.000
_cell.angle_alpha   90.00
_cell.angle_beta   90.00
_cell.angle_gamma   90.00
#
_symmetry.space_group_name_H-M   'P 1'
#
loop_
_entity.id
_entity.type
_entity.pdbx_description
1 polymer ?
#
loop_
_entity_poly.entity_id
_entity_poly.type
_entity_poly.pdbx_seq_one_letter_code
_entity_poly.pdbx_strand_id
1 'polypeptide(L)'
;MSIILEESIRVWMSGSQTLRERIVEQGTARFLAVLGSTAPPDRARVDQATASARDEVFVALTADAVLSSLPSAPADAGAREALRSRWLSLNPEWNLPLPVSGPGLSAPRLAIAAAIGSLLGMIVLGGVLNLALGVRGLGMLIGGPGGAALAMYAVGRLTESKALRGVLKTLLGVAWTADLLGAASLGLGALWGRLAGVGLLRRILVYAGVVSLLAFTRGGAQYDARAYRDLVRDLIRQWVDVSSVLLCCLSARPVTNSSEAVLDAGLARAIQDLHRSDATSLPIAAEALLLEARRMGLDGLSTPPHFGQSDHAEHSRLRWSPELEQQYRPFGLIEDGDTVIVEDEPVIQNGRILEKGRVRKQR
;
A
#
# COMPACT_ATOMS: atom_id res chain seq x y z
N MET A 1 21.72 -17.93 31.31
CA MET A 1 20.30 -17.92 30.88
C MET A 1 20.15 -17.40 29.44
N SER A 2 20.85 -16.34 29.02
CA SER A 2 20.82 -15.82 27.64
C SER A 2 21.22 -16.83 26.55
N ILE A 3 22.26 -17.65 26.80
CA ILE A 3 22.77 -18.62 25.82
C ILE A 3 21.75 -19.73 25.52
N ILE A 4 21.02 -20.21 26.53
CA ILE A 4 19.99 -21.26 26.37
C ILE A 4 18.81 -20.72 25.57
N LEU A 5 18.44 -19.45 25.80
CA LEU A 5 17.37 -18.80 25.05
C LEU A 5 17.74 -18.62 23.58
N GLU A 6 18.93 -18.10 23.29
CA GLU A 6 19.40 -17.88 21.91
C GLU A 6 19.39 -19.18 21.11
N GLU A 7 19.88 -20.28 21.68
CA GLU A 7 19.90 -21.58 21.01
C GLU A 7 18.48 -22.11 20.79
N SER A 8 17.59 -21.98 21.77
CA SER A 8 16.19 -22.40 21.62
C SER A 8 15.44 -21.62 20.52
N ILE A 9 15.71 -20.32 20.39
CA ILE A 9 15.18 -19.47 19.32
C ILE A 9 15.74 -19.92 17.97
N ARG A 10 17.06 -20.16 17.88
CA ARG A 10 17.72 -20.61 16.65
C ARG A 10 17.16 -21.95 16.17
N VAL A 11 17.01 -22.91 17.08
CA VAL A 11 16.42 -24.23 16.80
C VAL A 11 14.99 -24.05 16.28
N TRP A 12 14.15 -23.27 16.96
CA TRP A 12 12.79 -23.02 16.49
C TRP A 12 12.74 -22.32 15.13
N MET A 13 13.59 -21.31 14.91
CA MET A 13 13.66 -20.57 13.63
C MET A 13 14.04 -21.47 12.46
N SER A 14 14.96 -22.41 12.66
CA SER A 14 15.33 -23.42 11.67
C SER A 14 14.21 -24.45 11.44
N GLY A 15 13.58 -24.95 12.51
CA GLY A 15 12.50 -25.94 12.42
C GLY A 15 11.22 -25.39 11.79
N SER A 16 10.95 -24.10 11.98
CA SER A 16 9.75 -23.41 11.49
C SER A 16 9.95 -22.70 10.16
N GLN A 17 11.03 -22.98 9.41
CA GLN A 17 11.31 -22.32 8.14
C GLN A 17 10.18 -22.50 7.10
N THR A 18 9.65 -23.73 6.97
CA THR A 18 8.57 -24.03 6.01
C THR A 18 7.26 -23.33 6.36
N LEU A 19 6.95 -23.24 7.66
CA LEU A 19 5.80 -22.50 8.18
C LEU A 19 5.95 -21.00 7.87
N ARG A 20 7.10 -20.41 8.19
CA ARG A 20 7.37 -18.98 7.93
C ARG A 20 7.26 -18.66 6.44
N GLU A 21 7.83 -19.49 5.57
CA GLU A 21 7.74 -19.30 4.12
C GLU A 21 6.28 -19.35 3.65
N ARG A 22 5.46 -20.26 4.19
CA ARG A 22 4.02 -20.31 3.88
C ARG A 22 3.30 -19.03 4.30
N ILE A 23 3.61 -18.50 5.47
CA ILE A 23 3.02 -17.25 5.98
C ILE A 23 3.42 -16.06 5.07
N VAL A 24 4.68 -16.02 4.63
CA VAL A 24 5.16 -15.01 3.67
C VAL A 24 4.38 -15.09 2.36
N GLU A 25 4.18 -16.28 1.82
CA GLU A 25 3.42 -16.47 0.58
C GLU A 25 1.95 -16.05 0.73
N GLN A 26 1.32 -16.37 1.87
CA GLN A 26 -0.05 -15.94 2.19
C GLN A 26 -0.16 -14.42 2.29
N GLY A 27 0.73 -13.77 3.04
CA GLY A 27 0.77 -12.31 3.16
C GLY A 27 1.01 -11.63 1.82
N THR A 28 1.95 -12.14 1.02
CA THR A 28 2.26 -11.63 -0.32
C THR A 28 1.07 -11.78 -1.27
N ALA A 29 0.42 -12.95 -1.27
CA ALA A 29 -0.77 -13.19 -2.08
C ALA A 29 -1.92 -12.25 -1.68
N ARG A 30 -2.13 -12.04 -0.38
CA ARG A 30 -3.15 -11.12 0.14
C ARG A 30 -2.87 -9.67 -0.25
N PHE A 31 -1.62 -9.23 -0.14
CA PHE A 31 -1.19 -7.90 -0.58
C PHE A 31 -1.54 -7.67 -2.06
N LEU A 32 -1.12 -8.58 -2.93
CA LEU A 32 -1.32 -8.46 -4.37
C LEU A 32 -2.81 -8.54 -4.77
N ALA A 33 -3.60 -9.34 -4.05
CA ALA A 33 -5.04 -9.44 -4.29
C ALA A 33 -5.75 -8.10 -4.05
N VAL A 34 -5.36 -7.34 -3.03
CA VAL A 34 -5.91 -6.00 -2.73
C VAL A 34 -5.35 -4.93 -3.68
N LEU A 35 -4.06 -5.00 -3.98
CA LEU A 35 -3.39 -4.03 -4.85
C LEU A 35 -3.96 -4.01 -6.27
N GLY A 36 -4.27 -5.18 -6.84
CA GLY A 36 -4.74 -5.31 -8.22
C GLY A 36 -3.63 -5.19 -9.27
N SER A 37 -3.98 -5.29 -10.56
CA SER A 37 -3.02 -5.61 -11.63
C SER A 37 -2.77 -4.57 -12.72
N THR A 38 -3.46 -3.41 -12.73
CA THR A 38 -3.60 -2.63 -13.98
C THR A 38 -3.16 -1.17 -13.97
N ALA A 39 -2.86 -0.56 -12.81
CA ALA A 39 -2.39 0.83 -12.74
C ALA A 39 -1.27 0.97 -11.71
N PRO A 40 -0.39 1.99 -11.83
CA PRO A 40 0.49 2.36 -10.74
C PRO A 40 -0.38 2.67 -9.51
N PRO A 41 -0.24 1.91 -8.41
CA PRO A 41 -1.07 2.08 -7.24
C PRO A 41 -0.75 3.43 -6.58
N ASP A 42 -1.79 4.08 -6.06
CA ASP A 42 -1.61 5.25 -5.21
C ASP A 42 -1.19 4.83 -3.80
N ARG A 43 -0.80 5.81 -2.98
CA ARG A 43 -0.34 5.55 -1.62
C ARG A 43 -1.43 4.92 -0.76
N ALA A 44 -2.67 5.40 -0.87
CA ALA A 44 -3.81 4.90 -0.11
C ALA A 44 -4.06 3.40 -0.36
N ARG A 45 -3.97 2.95 -1.62
CA ARG A 45 -4.15 1.53 -1.96
C ARG A 45 -2.99 0.66 -1.52
N VAL A 46 -1.75 1.16 -1.57
CA VAL A 46 -0.60 0.46 -1.00
C VAL A 46 -0.76 0.33 0.51
N ASP A 47 -1.18 1.37 1.21
CA ASP A 47 -1.41 1.34 2.66
C ASP A 47 -2.53 0.35 3.01
N GLN A 48 -3.64 0.34 2.25
CA GLN A 48 -4.72 -0.65 2.41
C GLN A 48 -4.24 -2.09 2.17
N ALA A 49 -3.47 -2.32 1.10
CA ALA A 49 -2.92 -3.64 0.80
C ALA A 49 -1.93 -4.09 1.87
N THR A 50 -1.13 -3.16 2.41
CA THR A 50 -0.17 -3.40 3.50
C THR A 50 -0.90 -3.79 4.78
N ALA A 51 -1.97 -3.08 5.16
CA ALA A 51 -2.79 -3.43 6.32
C ALA A 51 -3.39 -4.84 6.18
N SER A 52 -3.97 -5.15 5.01
CA SER A 52 -4.56 -6.46 4.74
C SER A 52 -3.53 -7.61 4.79
N ALA A 53 -2.31 -7.38 4.28
CA ALA A 53 -1.23 -8.36 4.36
C ALA A 53 -0.70 -8.54 5.78
N ARG A 54 -0.59 -7.45 6.55
CA ARG A 54 -0.22 -7.46 7.96
C ARG A 54 -1.21 -8.27 8.78
N ASP A 55 -2.51 -8.06 8.58
CA ASP A 55 -3.56 -8.79 9.30
C ASP A 55 -3.50 -10.29 9.02
N GLU A 56 -3.32 -10.69 7.76
CA GLU A 56 -3.15 -12.10 7.36
C GLU A 56 -1.94 -12.74 8.05
N VAL A 57 -0.80 -12.05 8.02
CA VAL A 57 0.45 -12.52 8.65
C VAL A 57 0.31 -12.56 10.17
N PHE A 58 -0.36 -11.58 10.76
CA PHE A 58 -0.67 -11.54 12.20
C PHE A 58 -1.47 -12.76 12.61
N VAL A 59 -2.58 -13.04 11.92
CA VAL A 59 -3.45 -14.19 12.19
C VAL A 59 -2.66 -15.49 12.06
N ALA A 60 -1.85 -15.62 11.02
CA ALA A 60 -1.09 -16.84 10.78
C ALA A 60 0.04 -17.07 11.80
N LEU A 61 0.77 -16.02 12.21
CA LEU A 61 1.84 -16.12 13.22
C LEU A 61 1.30 -16.33 14.64
N THR A 62 0.09 -15.85 14.93
CA THR A 62 -0.53 -15.96 16.25
C THR A 62 -1.53 -17.10 16.37
N ALA A 63 -1.63 -17.94 15.34
CA ALA A 63 -2.44 -19.14 15.36
C ALA A 63 -1.99 -20.10 16.48
N ASP A 64 -2.94 -20.80 17.09
CA ASP A 64 -2.68 -21.64 18.27
C ASP A 64 -1.61 -22.71 18.02
N ALA A 65 -1.55 -23.26 16.79
CA ALA A 65 -0.52 -24.21 16.39
C ALA A 65 0.89 -23.62 16.45
N VAL A 66 1.04 -22.35 16.05
CA VAL A 66 2.33 -21.64 16.08
C VAL A 66 2.71 -21.33 17.52
N LEU A 67 1.78 -20.75 18.29
CA LEU A 67 2.00 -20.43 19.70
C LEU A 67 2.38 -21.66 20.54
N SER A 68 1.75 -22.81 20.26
CA SER A 68 2.03 -24.08 20.94
C SER A 68 3.39 -24.68 20.57
N SER A 69 3.98 -24.27 19.45
CA SER A 69 5.29 -24.75 19.00
C SER A 69 6.45 -23.89 19.49
N LEU A 70 6.18 -22.73 20.12
CA LEU A 70 7.21 -21.81 20.60
C LEU A 70 8.13 -22.47 21.65
N PRO A 71 9.39 -22.00 21.81
CA PRO A 71 10.32 -22.53 22.79
C PRO A 71 9.79 -22.56 24.24
N SER A 72 8.91 -21.61 24.58
CA SER A 72 8.22 -21.54 25.87
C SER A 72 6.74 -21.31 25.59
N ALA A 73 6.04 -22.39 25.24
CA ALA A 73 4.64 -22.32 24.86
C ALA A 73 3.76 -21.80 26.02
N PRO A 74 2.85 -20.84 25.76
CA PRO A 74 1.90 -20.36 26.76
C PRO A 74 0.93 -21.49 27.17
N ALA A 75 0.77 -21.69 28.48
CA ALA A 75 0.06 -22.82 29.05
C ALA A 75 -1.47 -22.75 28.88
N ASP A 76 -2.05 -21.55 28.95
CA ASP A 76 -3.49 -21.30 28.90
C ASP A 76 -3.88 -20.27 27.84
N ALA A 77 -5.19 -20.13 27.62
CA ALA A 77 -5.74 -19.20 26.64
C ALA A 77 -5.46 -17.73 27.02
N GLY A 78 -5.45 -17.42 28.33
CA GLY A 78 -5.13 -16.08 28.84
C GLY A 78 -3.70 -15.67 28.50
N ALA A 79 -2.71 -16.53 28.75
CA ALA A 79 -1.31 -16.25 28.39
C ALA A 79 -1.10 -16.13 26.88
N ARG A 80 -1.84 -16.90 26.07
CA ARG A 80 -1.82 -16.74 24.61
C ARG A 80 -2.29 -15.36 24.19
N GLU A 81 -3.41 -14.89 24.74
CA GLU A 81 -3.95 -13.58 24.38
C GLU A 81 -3.08 -12.43 24.89
N ALA A 82 -2.53 -12.55 26.11
CA ALA A 82 -1.56 -11.60 26.63
C ALA A 82 -0.30 -11.53 25.76
N LEU A 83 0.18 -12.67 25.26
CA LEU A 83 1.31 -12.74 24.33
C LEU A 83 0.97 -12.08 22.98
N ARG A 84 -0.22 -12.34 22.43
CA ARG A 84 -0.70 -11.69 21.19
C ARG A 84 -0.75 -10.17 21.33
N SER A 85 -1.36 -9.69 22.41
CA SER A 85 -1.49 -8.25 22.70
C SER A 85 -0.12 -7.57 22.86
N ARG A 86 0.78 -8.16 23.64
CA ARG A 86 2.15 -7.65 23.81
C ARG A 86 2.96 -7.67 22.50
N TRP A 87 2.78 -8.72 21.72
CA TRP A 87 3.45 -8.83 20.44
C TRP A 87 2.92 -7.76 19.47
N LEU A 88 1.60 -7.55 19.42
CA LEU A 88 0.98 -6.51 18.59
C LEU A 88 1.46 -5.10 18.95
N SER A 89 1.57 -4.78 20.25
CA SER A 89 2.00 -3.46 20.71
C SER A 89 3.47 -3.15 20.45
N LEU A 90 4.31 -4.19 20.34
CA LEU A 90 5.74 -4.07 20.04
C LEU A 90 6.07 -4.28 18.56
N ASN A 91 5.10 -4.69 17.75
CA ASN A 91 5.33 -4.93 16.33
C ASN A 91 5.49 -3.58 15.60
N PRO A 92 6.63 -3.35 14.92
CA PRO A 92 6.85 -2.14 14.15
C PRO A 92 5.80 -1.93 13.05
N GLU A 93 5.59 -0.67 12.68
CA GLU A 93 4.70 -0.33 11.59
C GLU A 93 5.24 -0.84 10.25
N TRP A 94 4.37 -1.51 9.50
CA TRP A 94 4.71 -1.99 8.16
C TRP A 94 4.62 -0.83 7.18
N ASN A 95 5.76 -0.43 6.64
CA ASN A 95 5.83 0.59 5.59
C ASN A 95 6.40 -0.03 4.32
N LEU A 96 5.53 -0.40 3.39
CA LEU A 96 5.95 -0.89 2.08
C LEU A 96 6.13 0.29 1.11
N PRO A 97 7.22 0.28 0.31
CA PRO A 97 7.50 1.37 -0.63
C PRO A 97 6.53 1.34 -1.82
N LEU A 98 6.32 2.50 -2.42
CA LEU A 98 5.63 2.61 -3.71
C LEU A 98 6.49 1.96 -4.82
N PRO A 99 5.87 1.35 -5.84
CA PRO A 99 6.61 0.76 -6.93
C PRO A 99 7.35 1.83 -7.72
N VAL A 100 8.63 1.59 -8.01
CA VAL A 100 9.43 2.48 -8.84
C VAL A 100 8.85 2.47 -10.26
N SER A 101 8.29 3.60 -10.65
CA SER A 101 7.68 3.78 -11.98
C SER A 101 8.73 4.32 -12.95
N GLY A 102 8.91 3.62 -14.07
CA GLY A 102 9.71 4.06 -15.20
C GLY A 102 8.84 4.47 -16.39
N PRO A 103 9.38 5.25 -17.35
CA PRO A 103 8.73 5.46 -18.63
C PRO A 103 8.66 4.13 -19.40
N GLY A 104 7.46 3.57 -19.57
CA GLY A 104 7.25 2.29 -20.23
C GLY A 104 6.09 2.29 -21.22
N LEU A 105 6.08 1.31 -22.13
CA LEU A 105 4.99 1.05 -23.07
C LEU A 105 4.14 -0.09 -22.57
N SER A 106 2.83 0.11 -22.55
CA SER A 106 1.89 -0.96 -22.19
C SER A 106 2.05 -2.18 -23.08
N ALA A 107 1.89 -3.36 -22.47
CA ALA A 107 1.91 -4.65 -23.17
C ALA A 107 1.06 -4.68 -24.47
N PRO A 108 -0.18 -4.14 -24.51
CA PRO A 108 -0.93 -4.09 -25.77
C PRO A 108 -0.25 -3.20 -26.83
N ARG A 109 0.42 -2.11 -26.42
CA ARG A 109 1.16 -1.27 -27.35
C ARG A 109 2.39 -1.97 -27.90
N LEU A 110 3.14 -2.69 -27.05
CA LEU A 110 4.26 -3.51 -27.52
C LEU A 110 3.79 -4.62 -28.48
N ALA A 111 2.65 -5.25 -28.20
CA ALA A 111 2.07 -6.28 -29.08
C ALA A 111 1.68 -5.71 -30.46
N ILE A 112 1.04 -4.54 -30.50
CA ILE A 112 0.71 -3.85 -31.77
C ILE A 112 2.00 -3.45 -32.51
N ALA A 113 3.01 -2.92 -31.81
CA ALA A 113 4.30 -2.60 -32.42
C ALA A 113 4.98 -3.84 -33.00
N ALA A 114 4.95 -4.97 -32.28
CA ALA A 114 5.48 -6.24 -32.74
C ALA A 114 4.71 -6.75 -33.97
N ALA A 115 3.39 -6.67 -33.99
CA ALA A 115 2.56 -7.09 -35.11
C ALA A 115 2.84 -6.26 -36.38
N ILE A 116 2.87 -4.93 -36.24
CA ILE A 116 3.21 -4.02 -37.35
C ILE A 116 4.65 -4.26 -37.83
N GLY A 117 5.59 -4.40 -36.89
CA GLY A 117 6.98 -4.72 -37.17
C GLY A 117 7.14 -6.02 -37.94
N SER A 118 6.41 -7.07 -37.53
CA SER A 118 6.41 -8.36 -38.20
C SER A 118 5.94 -8.27 -39.64
N LEU A 119 4.79 -7.61 -39.87
CA LEU A 119 4.27 -7.41 -41.22
C LEU A 119 5.25 -6.63 -42.11
N LEU A 120 5.81 -5.53 -41.59
CA LEU A 120 6.80 -4.74 -42.33
C LEU A 120 8.07 -5.55 -42.63
N GLY A 121 8.57 -6.29 -41.66
CA GLY A 121 9.75 -7.13 -41.83
C GLY A 121 9.51 -8.24 -42.86
N MET A 122 8.34 -8.89 -42.85
CA MET A 122 7.96 -9.87 -43.87
C MET A 122 7.91 -9.26 -45.28
N ILE A 123 7.36 -8.05 -45.43
CA ILE A 123 7.25 -7.36 -46.71
C ILE A 123 8.64 -6.94 -47.22
N VAL A 124 9.42 -6.27 -46.39
CA VAL A 124 10.74 -5.72 -46.78
C VAL A 124 11.74 -6.84 -47.01
N LEU A 125 11.94 -7.72 -46.02
CA LEU A 125 12.94 -8.78 -46.12
C LEU A 125 12.53 -9.84 -47.15
N GLY A 126 11.24 -10.17 -47.22
CA GLY A 126 10.69 -11.04 -48.26
C GLY A 126 10.88 -10.47 -49.66
N GLY A 127 10.68 -9.16 -49.85
CA GLY A 127 10.93 -8.49 -51.12
C GLY A 127 12.40 -8.48 -51.52
N VAL A 128 13.29 -8.10 -50.59
CA VAL A 128 14.73 -8.03 -50.83
C VAL A 128 15.33 -9.41 -51.12
N LEU A 129 15.00 -10.43 -50.34
CA LEU A 129 15.49 -11.79 -50.56
C LEU A 129 14.92 -12.43 -51.84
N ASN A 130 13.68 -12.08 -52.20
CA ASN A 130 13.12 -12.51 -53.48
C ASN A 130 13.86 -11.88 -54.67
N LEU A 131 14.23 -10.60 -54.58
CA LEU A 131 15.00 -9.91 -55.62
C LEU A 131 16.45 -10.41 -55.70
N ALA A 132 17.10 -10.64 -54.56
CA ALA A 132 18.51 -11.01 -54.52
C ALA A 132 18.77 -12.50 -54.77
N LEU A 133 17.92 -13.37 -54.22
CA LEU A 133 18.17 -14.81 -54.15
C LEU A 133 17.01 -15.66 -54.72
N GLY A 134 15.90 -15.05 -55.12
CA GLY A 134 14.71 -15.78 -55.61
C GLY A 134 13.95 -16.57 -54.54
N VAL A 135 14.31 -16.44 -53.26
CA VAL A 135 13.70 -17.19 -52.14
C VAL A 135 12.85 -16.29 -51.24
N ARG A 136 11.60 -16.08 -51.66
CA ARG A 136 10.61 -15.28 -50.90
C ARG A 136 10.23 -15.89 -49.54
N GLY A 137 10.11 -17.22 -49.48
CA GLY A 137 9.67 -17.94 -48.27
C GLY A 137 10.62 -17.75 -47.09
N LEU A 138 11.93 -17.78 -47.36
CA LEU A 138 12.96 -17.55 -46.33
C LEU A 138 12.86 -16.14 -45.74
N GLY A 139 12.61 -15.13 -46.59
CA GLY A 139 12.47 -13.75 -46.15
C GLY A 139 11.21 -13.47 -45.35
N MET A 140 10.12 -14.21 -45.60
CA MET A 140 8.92 -14.14 -44.75
C MET A 140 9.17 -14.79 -43.38
N LEU A 141 9.85 -15.94 -43.35
CA LEU A 141 10.15 -16.67 -42.11
C LEU A 141 11.02 -15.84 -41.16
N ILE A 142 12.07 -15.21 -41.67
CA ILE A 142 13.02 -14.42 -40.87
C ILE A 142 12.51 -12.98 -40.66
N GLY A 143 11.83 -12.42 -41.66
CA GLY A 143 11.35 -11.04 -41.65
C GLY A 143 10.30 -10.79 -40.57
N GLY A 144 9.41 -11.74 -40.27
CA GLY A 144 8.41 -11.59 -39.21
C GLY A 144 9.02 -11.38 -37.82
N PRO A 145 9.74 -12.37 -37.27
CA PRO A 145 10.38 -12.24 -35.96
C PRO A 145 11.39 -11.09 -35.90
N GLY A 146 12.21 -10.93 -36.95
CA GLY A 146 13.21 -9.86 -37.01
C GLY A 146 12.59 -8.46 -37.05
N GLY A 147 11.53 -8.28 -37.85
CA GLY A 147 10.79 -7.03 -37.93
C GLY A 147 10.05 -6.70 -36.62
N ALA A 148 9.45 -7.69 -35.97
CA ALA A 148 8.82 -7.52 -34.66
C ALA A 148 9.84 -7.05 -33.60
N ALA A 149 10.99 -7.72 -33.52
CA ALA A 149 12.05 -7.37 -32.57
C ALA A 149 12.60 -5.96 -32.82
N LEU A 150 12.87 -5.60 -34.08
CA LEU A 150 13.35 -4.26 -34.43
C LEU A 150 12.31 -3.18 -34.12
N ALA A 151 11.03 -3.42 -34.40
CA ALA A 151 9.98 -2.46 -34.10
C ALA A 151 9.83 -2.28 -32.59
N MET A 152 9.80 -3.35 -31.80
CA MET A 152 9.76 -3.24 -30.34
C MET A 152 10.98 -2.50 -29.79
N TYR A 153 12.18 -2.78 -30.31
CA TYR A 153 13.41 -2.09 -29.91
C TYR A 153 13.36 -0.60 -30.26
N ALA A 154 12.95 -0.27 -31.48
CA ALA A 154 12.85 1.11 -31.95
C ALA A 154 11.84 1.91 -31.14
N VAL A 155 10.63 1.36 -30.92
CA VAL A 155 9.58 2.00 -30.13
C VAL A 155 10.03 2.14 -28.67
N GLY A 156 10.68 1.12 -28.09
CA GLY A 156 11.27 1.15 -26.75
C GLY A 156 12.32 2.27 -26.59
N ARG A 157 13.30 2.34 -27.50
CA ARG A 157 14.32 3.41 -27.52
C ARG A 157 13.71 4.80 -27.72
N LEU A 158 12.67 4.92 -28.54
CA LEU A 158 11.93 6.16 -28.74
C LEU A 158 11.20 6.60 -27.45
N THR A 159 10.66 5.66 -26.66
CA THR A 159 10.05 5.99 -25.36
C THR A 159 11.04 6.44 -24.31
N GLU A 160 12.27 5.91 -24.32
CA GLU A 160 13.30 6.29 -23.35
C GLU A 160 13.96 7.63 -23.73
N SER A 161 14.27 7.82 -25.01
CA SER A 161 15.05 8.97 -25.46
C SER A 161 14.17 10.19 -25.74
N LYS A 162 14.30 11.22 -24.89
CA LYS A 162 13.73 12.56 -25.15
C LYS A 162 14.31 13.19 -26.41
N ALA A 163 15.61 12.95 -26.68
CA ALA A 163 16.31 13.49 -27.84
C ALA A 163 15.74 12.96 -29.16
N LEU A 164 15.52 11.65 -29.27
CA LEU A 164 14.95 11.02 -30.48
C LEU A 164 13.54 11.52 -30.77
N ARG A 165 12.69 11.65 -29.74
CA ARG A 165 11.37 12.26 -29.88
C ARG A 165 11.46 13.74 -30.25
N GLY A 166 12.44 14.47 -29.74
CA GLY A 166 12.75 15.84 -30.13
C GLY A 166 13.08 15.94 -31.62
N VAL A 167 14.05 15.14 -32.09
CA VAL A 167 14.45 15.08 -33.50
C VAL A 167 13.28 14.71 -34.40
N LEU A 168 12.47 13.73 -34.01
CA LEU A 168 11.30 13.33 -34.81
C LEU A 168 10.28 14.47 -34.91
N LYS A 169 10.02 15.19 -33.81
CA LYS A 169 9.15 16.37 -33.80
C LYS A 169 9.72 17.51 -34.64
N THR A 170 11.04 17.76 -34.58
CA THR A 170 11.67 18.81 -35.39
C THR A 170 11.65 18.46 -36.87
N LEU A 171 11.93 17.20 -37.24
CA LEU A 171 11.83 16.74 -38.62
C LEU A 171 10.40 16.85 -39.14
N LEU A 172 9.41 16.48 -38.31
CA LEU A 172 7.99 16.63 -38.65
C LEU A 172 7.62 18.10 -38.85
N GLY A 173 8.09 18.99 -37.97
CA GLY A 173 7.87 20.43 -38.07
C GLY A 173 8.52 21.02 -39.32
N VAL A 174 9.79 20.68 -39.60
CA VAL A 174 10.53 21.12 -40.79
C VAL A 174 9.84 20.64 -42.07
N ALA A 175 9.46 19.36 -42.13
CA ALA A 175 8.75 18.81 -43.29
C ALA A 175 7.41 19.53 -43.53
N TRP A 176 6.65 19.79 -42.46
CA TRP A 176 5.38 20.52 -42.56
C TRP A 176 5.57 21.97 -43.01
N THR A 177 6.59 22.68 -42.48
CA THR A 177 6.91 24.05 -42.92
C THR A 177 7.41 24.11 -44.37
N ALA A 178 8.20 23.12 -44.81
CA ALA A 178 8.68 23.05 -46.19
C ALA A 178 7.51 22.81 -47.17
N ASP A 179 6.55 21.96 -46.79
CA ASP A 179 5.33 21.75 -47.58
C ASP A 179 4.47 23.02 -47.66
N LEU A 180 4.34 23.78 -46.57
CA LEU A 180 3.63 25.07 -46.56
C LEU A 180 4.32 26.16 -47.38
N LEU A 181 5.66 26.27 -47.29
CA LEU A 181 6.45 27.21 -48.08
C LEU A 181 6.37 26.88 -49.58
N GLY A 182 6.44 25.59 -49.94
CA GLY A 182 6.21 25.13 -51.31
C GLY A 182 4.80 25.47 -51.81
N ALA A 183 3.80 25.43 -50.94
CA ALA A 183 2.43 25.85 -51.25
C ALA A 183 2.26 27.36 -51.43
N ALA A 184 3.08 28.16 -50.73
CA ALA A 184 3.07 29.62 -50.85
C ALA A 184 3.86 30.13 -52.07
N SER A 185 4.96 29.46 -52.45
CA SER A 185 5.84 29.93 -53.54
C SER A 185 5.37 29.61 -54.96
N LEU A 186 4.49 28.61 -55.12
CA LEU A 186 3.97 28.16 -56.41
C LEU A 186 2.45 28.15 -56.30
N GLY A 187 1.78 29.16 -56.85
CA GLY A 187 0.36 29.46 -56.61
C GLY A 187 -0.58 28.24 -56.58
N LEU A 188 -1.66 28.36 -55.80
CA LEU A 188 -2.67 27.35 -55.47
C LEU A 188 -3.09 26.39 -56.61
N GLY A 189 -3.08 26.83 -57.87
CA GLY A 189 -3.41 25.99 -59.05
C GLY A 189 -2.34 24.95 -59.44
N ALA A 190 -1.05 25.25 -59.28
CA ALA A 190 0.04 24.29 -59.53
C ALA A 190 0.15 23.25 -58.40
N LEU A 191 -0.28 23.64 -57.20
CA LEU A 191 -0.40 22.75 -56.05
C LEU A 191 -1.45 21.67 -56.33
N TRP A 192 -2.66 22.02 -56.78
CA TRP A 192 -3.70 21.02 -57.10
C TRP A 192 -3.28 20.05 -58.21
N GLY A 193 -2.53 20.51 -59.22
CA GLY A 193 -1.99 19.65 -60.29
C GLY A 193 -0.93 18.64 -59.83
N ARG A 194 -0.15 18.97 -58.78
CA ARG A 194 0.81 18.03 -58.14
C ARG A 194 0.20 17.25 -56.97
N LEU A 195 -0.87 17.76 -56.35
CA LEU A 195 -1.60 17.14 -55.25
C LEU A 195 -2.68 16.13 -55.72
N ALA A 196 -3.16 16.22 -56.96
CA ALA A 196 -4.07 15.23 -57.56
C ALA A 196 -3.40 13.88 -57.89
N GLY A 197 -2.08 13.78 -57.74
CA GLY A 197 -1.34 12.53 -57.88
C GLY A 197 -1.19 11.77 -56.56
N VAL A 198 -0.89 10.46 -56.67
CA VAL A 198 -0.57 9.48 -55.61
C VAL A 198 0.36 10.02 -54.49
N GLY A 199 1.07 11.12 -54.73
CA GLY A 199 1.93 11.82 -53.77
C GLY A 199 1.22 12.48 -52.58
N LEU A 200 0.03 13.08 -52.72
CA LEU A 200 -0.68 13.72 -51.59
C LEU A 200 -1.11 12.67 -50.57
N LEU A 201 -1.78 11.61 -51.03
CA LEU A 201 -2.25 10.53 -50.17
C LEU A 201 -1.08 9.91 -49.39
N ARG A 202 0.06 9.70 -50.06
CA ARG A 202 1.28 9.19 -49.43
C ARG A 202 1.80 10.13 -48.35
N ARG A 203 1.80 11.45 -48.56
CA ARG A 203 2.24 12.43 -47.55
C ARG A 203 1.29 12.47 -46.36
N ILE A 204 -0.02 12.52 -46.58
CA ILE A 204 -1.01 12.50 -45.49
C ILE A 204 -0.86 11.24 -44.64
N LEU A 205 -0.71 10.07 -45.28
CA LEU A 205 -0.48 8.80 -44.58
C LEU A 205 0.83 8.79 -43.80
N VAL A 206 1.91 9.37 -44.34
CA VAL A 206 3.19 9.50 -43.63
C VAL A 206 3.06 10.41 -42.41
N TYR A 207 2.45 11.59 -42.55
CA TYR A 207 2.25 12.51 -41.43
C TYR A 207 1.34 11.89 -40.35
N ALA A 208 0.21 11.31 -40.74
CA ALA A 208 -0.70 10.61 -39.84
C ALA A 208 0.01 9.42 -39.15
N GLY A 209 0.85 8.70 -39.88
CA GLY A 209 1.67 7.61 -39.35
C GLY A 209 2.69 8.09 -38.31
N VAL A 210 3.41 9.18 -38.57
CA VAL A 210 4.39 9.74 -37.62
C VAL A 210 3.71 10.34 -36.39
N VAL A 211 2.59 11.03 -36.55
CA VAL A 211 1.79 11.54 -35.41
C VAL A 211 1.24 10.39 -34.58
N SER A 212 0.71 9.35 -35.23
CA SER A 212 0.25 8.13 -34.55
C SER A 212 1.39 7.46 -33.80
N LEU A 213 2.58 7.34 -34.42
CA LEU A 213 3.78 6.80 -33.78
C LEU A 213 4.22 7.64 -32.56
N LEU A 214 4.15 8.97 -32.64
CA LEU A 214 4.46 9.87 -31.53
C LEU A 214 3.45 9.75 -30.39
N ALA A 215 2.16 9.64 -30.69
CA ALA A 215 1.13 9.41 -29.70
C ALA A 215 1.29 8.04 -29.04
N PHE A 216 1.66 7.03 -29.82
CA PHE A 216 1.88 5.66 -29.38
C PHE A 216 3.12 5.51 -28.46
N THR A 217 4.17 6.26 -28.77
CA THR A 217 5.43 6.37 -27.99
C THR A 217 5.33 7.33 -26.80
N ARG A 218 4.15 7.88 -26.51
CA ARG A 218 3.91 8.59 -25.25
C ARG A 218 3.73 7.55 -24.14
N GLY A 219 4.85 7.12 -23.56
CA GLY A 219 4.89 6.15 -22.48
C GLY A 219 4.08 6.61 -21.27
N GLY A 220 3.43 5.66 -20.61
CA GLY A 220 2.80 5.86 -19.30
C GLY A 220 3.78 5.53 -18.19
N ALA A 221 3.46 5.93 -16.96
CA ALA A 221 4.15 5.39 -15.78
C ALA A 221 3.84 3.90 -15.70
N GLN A 222 4.86 3.08 -15.88
CA GLN A 222 4.77 1.64 -15.70
C GLN A 222 5.79 1.20 -14.67
N TYR A 223 5.41 0.25 -13.84
CA TYR A 223 6.33 -0.39 -12.92
C TYR A 223 6.46 -1.86 -13.29
N ASP A 224 7.60 -2.44 -12.97
CA ASP A 224 7.81 -3.87 -13.12
C ASP A 224 7.06 -4.61 -12.00
N ALA A 225 5.93 -5.21 -12.35
CA ALA A 225 5.08 -5.92 -11.40
C ALA A 225 5.75 -7.17 -10.81
N ARG A 226 6.69 -7.79 -11.53
CA ARG A 226 7.43 -8.96 -11.02
C ARG A 226 8.48 -8.52 -10.02
N ALA A 227 9.32 -7.57 -10.41
CA ALA A 227 10.33 -7.02 -9.50
C ALA A 227 9.70 -6.43 -8.23
N TYR A 228 8.55 -5.75 -8.36
CA TYR A 228 7.83 -5.23 -7.21
C TYR A 228 7.23 -6.34 -6.32
N ARG A 229 6.68 -7.40 -6.91
CA ARG A 229 6.23 -8.57 -6.16
C ARG A 229 7.37 -9.19 -5.36
N ASP A 230 8.53 -9.38 -5.98
CA ASP A 230 9.67 -10.03 -5.34
C ASP A 230 10.19 -9.15 -4.19
N LEU A 231 10.29 -7.83 -4.41
CA LEU A 231 10.62 -6.86 -3.36
C LEU A 231 9.63 -6.91 -2.18
N VAL A 232 8.32 -6.95 -2.45
CA VAL A 232 7.30 -7.03 -1.39
C VAL A 232 7.41 -8.34 -0.63
N ARG A 233 7.61 -9.45 -1.33
CA ARG A 233 7.83 -10.77 -0.72
C ARG A 233 9.03 -10.74 0.23
N ASP A 234 10.15 -10.17 -0.20
CA ASP A 234 11.37 -10.08 0.61
C ASP A 234 11.17 -9.21 1.85
N LEU A 235 10.46 -8.08 1.71
CA LEU A 235 10.12 -7.23 2.85
C LEU A 235 9.18 -7.94 3.84
N ILE A 236 8.13 -8.61 3.35
CA ILE A 236 7.22 -9.40 4.19
C ILE A 236 8.00 -10.52 4.88
N ARG A 237 8.93 -11.18 4.19
CA ARG A 237 9.81 -12.19 4.77
C ARG A 237 10.66 -11.63 5.90
N GLN A 238 11.31 -10.49 5.69
CA GLN A 238 12.07 -9.82 6.74
C GLN A 238 11.19 -9.50 7.95
N TRP A 239 9.96 -9.01 7.72
CA TRP A 239 9.01 -8.75 8.80
C TRP A 239 8.60 -10.00 9.55
N VAL A 240 8.27 -11.09 8.85
CA VAL A 240 7.91 -12.39 9.44
C VAL A 240 9.08 -12.92 10.28
N ASP A 241 10.31 -12.77 9.82
CA ASP A 241 11.50 -13.24 10.52
C ASP A 241 11.73 -12.47 11.81
N VAL A 242 11.71 -11.14 11.76
CA VAL A 242 11.84 -10.26 12.93
C VAL A 242 10.69 -10.51 13.91
N SER A 243 9.46 -10.61 13.38
CA SER A 243 8.24 -10.89 14.13
C SER A 243 8.31 -12.21 14.89
N SER A 244 8.83 -13.25 14.24
CA SER A 244 8.94 -14.58 14.82
C SER A 244 9.99 -14.62 15.94
N VAL A 245 11.13 -13.93 15.75
CA VAL A 245 12.13 -13.76 16.80
C VAL A 245 11.55 -13.02 17.99
N LEU A 246 10.84 -11.91 17.75
CA LEU A 246 10.16 -11.16 18.80
C LEU A 246 9.16 -12.03 19.57
N LEU A 247 8.37 -12.84 18.87
CA LEU A 247 7.41 -13.75 19.48
C LEU A 247 8.09 -14.80 20.37
N CYS A 248 9.23 -15.35 19.93
CA CYS A 248 10.02 -16.27 20.74
C CYS A 248 10.66 -15.59 21.96
N CYS A 249 11.15 -14.35 21.81
CA CYS A 249 11.69 -13.57 22.93
C CYS A 249 10.61 -13.24 23.97
N LEU A 250 9.39 -12.92 23.53
CA LEU A 250 8.28 -12.60 24.42
C LEU A 250 7.72 -13.83 25.13
N SER A 251 7.71 -15.00 24.48
CA SER A 251 7.24 -16.24 25.09
C SER A 251 8.21 -16.79 26.15
N ALA A 252 9.50 -16.51 25.99
CA ALA A 252 10.53 -16.94 26.94
C ALA A 252 10.55 -16.15 28.26
N ARG A 253 9.92 -14.97 28.32
CA ARG A 253 9.73 -14.28 29.58
C ARG A 253 8.45 -14.84 30.21
N PRO A 254 8.51 -15.40 31.44
CA PRO A 254 7.29 -15.71 32.15
C PRO A 254 6.48 -14.42 32.20
N VAL A 255 5.25 -14.49 31.70
CA VAL A 255 4.27 -13.45 31.97
C VAL A 255 4.15 -13.45 33.48
N THR A 256 4.85 -12.53 34.15
CA THR A 256 4.45 -12.11 35.49
C THR A 256 3.03 -11.66 35.30
N ASN A 257 2.10 -12.56 35.64
CA ASN A 257 0.71 -12.21 35.84
C ASN A 257 0.78 -11.05 36.82
N SER A 258 0.65 -9.84 36.29
CA SER A 258 0.18 -8.75 37.11
C SER A 258 -1.14 -9.28 37.64
N SER A 259 -1.16 -9.64 38.91
CA SER A 259 -2.39 -10.06 39.59
C SER A 259 -3.44 -8.94 39.60
N GLU A 260 -3.09 -7.75 39.11
CA GLU A 260 -3.99 -6.63 38.86
C GLU A 260 -4.22 -6.49 37.34
N ALA A 261 -5.49 -6.59 36.94
CA ALA A 261 -6.06 -6.36 35.60
C ALA A 261 -5.92 -7.50 34.56
N VAL A 262 -6.54 -8.65 34.85
CA VAL A 262 -7.18 -9.44 33.77
C VAL A 262 -8.35 -8.60 33.27
N LEU A 263 -8.30 -8.10 32.03
CA LEU A 263 -9.49 -7.54 31.39
C LEU A 263 -10.58 -8.60 31.38
N ASP A 264 -11.76 -8.29 31.92
CA ASP A 264 -12.90 -9.20 31.88
C ASP A 264 -13.24 -9.55 30.42
N ALA A 265 -13.60 -10.81 30.18
CA ALA A 265 -13.91 -11.31 28.84
C ALA A 265 -15.08 -10.54 28.19
N GLY A 266 -16.01 -10.02 29.00
CA GLY A 266 -17.08 -9.14 28.56
C GLY A 266 -16.53 -7.82 28.02
N LEU A 267 -15.62 -7.17 28.75
CA LEU A 267 -15.03 -5.90 28.31
C LEU A 267 -14.21 -6.09 27.05
N ALA A 268 -13.38 -7.13 26.99
CA ALA A 268 -12.58 -7.44 25.80
C ALA A 268 -13.46 -7.65 24.56
N ARG A 269 -14.59 -8.34 24.73
CA ARG A 269 -15.58 -8.54 23.65
C ARG A 269 -16.25 -7.23 23.23
N ALA A 270 -16.66 -6.40 24.19
CA ALA A 270 -17.29 -5.12 23.89
C ALA A 270 -16.33 -4.14 23.16
N ILE A 271 -15.03 -4.16 23.49
CA ILE A 271 -14.00 -3.40 22.75
C ILE A 271 -13.88 -3.90 21.31
N GLN A 272 -13.88 -5.23 21.12
CA GLN A 272 -13.80 -5.83 19.80
C GLN A 272 -15.05 -5.55 18.95
N ASP A 273 -16.23 -5.57 19.57
CA ASP A 273 -17.50 -5.25 18.92
C ASP A 273 -17.50 -3.78 18.49
N LEU A 274 -17.06 -2.85 19.34
CA LEU A 274 -16.90 -1.43 19.00
C LEU A 274 -15.94 -1.22 17.82
N HIS A 275 -14.81 -1.95 17.79
CA HIS A 275 -13.84 -1.85 16.69
C HIS A 275 -14.40 -2.36 15.34
N ARG A 276 -15.34 -3.31 15.37
CA ARG A 276 -15.94 -3.91 14.17
C ARG A 276 -17.22 -3.22 13.71
N SER A 277 -17.79 -2.33 14.53
CA SER A 277 -19.02 -1.61 14.22
C SER A 277 -18.85 -0.61 13.07
N ASP A 278 -19.89 -0.53 12.24
CA ASP A 278 -20.04 0.54 11.25
C ASP A 278 -20.58 1.83 11.89
N ALA A 279 -20.57 2.95 11.15
CA ALA A 279 -20.97 4.25 11.68
C ALA A 279 -22.41 4.28 12.23
N THR A 280 -23.30 3.40 11.75
CA THR A 280 -24.68 3.27 12.20
C THR A 280 -24.84 2.46 13.48
N SER A 281 -23.96 1.48 13.73
CA SER A 281 -23.98 0.62 14.93
C SER A 281 -23.03 1.07 16.03
N LEU A 282 -22.13 2.02 15.74
CA LEU A 282 -21.15 2.56 16.66
C LEU A 282 -21.74 3.13 17.96
N PRO A 283 -22.88 3.84 17.97
CA PRO A 283 -23.51 4.29 19.23
C PRO A 283 -23.91 3.13 20.14
N ILE A 284 -24.46 2.06 19.57
CA ILE A 284 -24.93 0.88 20.31
C ILE A 284 -23.75 0.11 20.89
N ALA A 285 -22.69 -0.10 20.10
CA ALA A 285 -21.49 -0.79 20.57
C ALA A 285 -20.75 0.00 21.66
N ALA A 286 -20.77 1.33 21.57
CA ALA A 286 -20.21 2.20 22.60
C ALA A 286 -20.99 2.13 23.92
N GLU A 287 -22.33 2.13 23.86
CA GLU A 287 -23.16 1.94 25.05
C GLU A 287 -22.93 0.57 25.70
N ALA A 288 -22.80 -0.49 24.91
CA ALA A 288 -22.48 -1.83 25.40
C ALA A 288 -21.11 -1.87 26.12
N LEU A 289 -20.10 -1.19 25.58
CA LEU A 289 -18.79 -1.04 26.21
C LEU A 289 -18.89 -0.29 27.55
N LEU A 290 -19.64 0.80 27.60
CA LEU A 290 -19.83 1.59 28.82
C LEU A 290 -20.59 0.80 29.90
N LEU A 291 -21.59 0.01 29.51
CA LEU A 291 -22.33 -0.86 30.44
C LEU A 291 -21.42 -1.92 31.06
N GLU A 292 -20.57 -2.55 30.26
CA GLU A 292 -19.64 -3.57 30.77
C GLU A 292 -18.54 -2.94 31.64
N ALA A 293 -18.06 -1.76 31.28
CA ALA A 293 -17.15 -0.98 32.11
C ALA A 293 -17.76 -0.63 33.47
N ARG A 294 -19.02 -0.18 33.51
CA ARG A 294 -19.76 0.07 34.77
C ARG A 294 -19.94 -1.21 35.60
N ARG A 295 -20.23 -2.34 34.96
CA ARG A 295 -20.34 -3.64 35.64
C ARG A 295 -19.04 -4.04 36.33
N MET A 296 -17.89 -3.62 35.81
CA MET A 296 -16.57 -3.78 36.44
C MET A 296 -16.24 -2.75 37.52
N GLY A 297 -17.21 -1.90 37.89
CA GLY A 297 -17.07 -0.89 38.94
C GLY A 297 -16.32 0.37 38.49
N LEU A 298 -16.22 0.64 37.18
CA LEU A 298 -15.72 1.92 36.68
C LEU A 298 -16.80 3.00 36.85
N ASP A 299 -16.53 3.93 37.77
CA ASP A 299 -17.37 5.08 38.07
C ASP A 299 -17.08 6.25 37.10
N GLY A 300 -17.99 7.22 37.02
CA GLY A 300 -17.82 8.42 36.15
C GLY A 300 -18.25 8.23 34.69
N LEU A 301 -18.59 7.01 34.28
CA LEU A 301 -19.09 6.69 32.92
C LEU A 301 -20.60 6.94 32.75
N SER A 302 -21.20 7.80 33.57
CA SER A 302 -22.65 8.09 33.63
C SER A 302 -23.15 8.86 32.41
N THR A 303 -22.25 9.62 31.78
CA THR A 303 -22.52 10.46 30.62
C THR A 303 -22.58 9.63 29.35
N PRO A 304 -23.56 9.90 28.45
CA PRO A 304 -23.58 9.30 27.12
C PRO A 304 -22.30 9.63 26.35
N PRO A 305 -21.86 8.76 25.43
CA PRO A 305 -20.67 9.03 24.64
C PRO A 305 -20.84 10.32 23.81
N HIS A 306 -19.80 11.17 23.79
CA HIS A 306 -19.84 12.50 23.18
C HIS A 306 -20.24 12.54 21.70
N PHE A 307 -19.95 11.47 20.94
CA PHE A 307 -20.34 11.38 19.53
C PHE A 307 -21.85 11.20 19.30
N GLY A 308 -22.64 10.92 20.36
CA GLY A 308 -24.10 10.90 20.31
C GLY A 308 -24.76 12.24 20.67
N GLN A 309 -24.01 13.24 21.13
CA GLN A 309 -24.54 14.54 21.56
C GLN A 309 -24.21 15.60 20.52
N SER A 310 -25.25 16.14 19.87
CA SER A 310 -25.15 17.14 18.81
C SER A 310 -25.10 18.58 19.31
N ASP A 311 -24.69 18.84 20.56
CA ASP A 311 -24.49 20.21 21.02
C ASP A 311 -23.39 20.34 22.07
N HIS A 312 -22.84 21.55 22.15
CA HIS A 312 -21.61 21.93 22.84
C HIS A 312 -21.44 21.28 24.22
N ALA A 313 -20.35 20.53 24.40
CA ALA A 313 -19.97 20.01 25.71
C ALA A 313 -19.70 21.17 26.68
N GLU A 314 -20.67 21.48 27.54
CA GLU A 314 -20.43 22.29 28.73
C GLU A 314 -19.46 21.54 29.62
N HIS A 315 -18.21 21.99 29.62
CA HIS A 315 -17.20 21.40 30.49
C HIS A 315 -17.56 21.73 31.94
N SER A 316 -17.56 20.71 32.80
CA SER A 316 -17.89 20.87 34.21
C SER A 316 -16.95 21.90 34.86
N ARG A 317 -17.53 22.86 35.56
CA ARG A 317 -16.78 23.90 36.29
C ARG A 317 -16.85 23.59 37.77
N LEU A 318 -15.69 23.57 38.41
CA LEU A 318 -15.58 23.33 39.83
C LEU A 318 -14.67 24.37 40.47
N ARG A 319 -14.91 24.63 41.75
CA ARG A 319 -14.03 25.50 42.54
C ARG A 319 -12.90 24.65 43.10
N TRP A 320 -11.67 25.01 42.77
CA TRP A 320 -10.48 24.29 43.19
C TRP A 320 -10.32 24.36 44.71
N SER A 321 -9.98 23.23 45.30
CA SER A 321 -9.64 23.08 46.71
C SER A 321 -8.51 22.06 46.85
N PRO A 322 -7.70 22.08 47.92
CA PRO A 322 -6.58 21.17 48.10
C PRO A 322 -6.97 19.69 48.13
N GLU A 323 -8.21 19.37 48.52
CA GLU A 323 -8.72 17.99 48.55
C GLU A 323 -8.88 17.41 47.13
N LEU A 324 -9.15 18.26 46.13
CA LEU A 324 -9.30 17.85 44.74
C LEU A 324 -7.98 17.45 44.09
N GLU A 325 -6.84 17.83 44.66
CA GLU A 325 -5.52 17.39 44.18
C GLU A 325 -5.36 15.86 44.29
N GLN A 326 -6.13 15.21 45.17
CA GLN A 326 -6.15 13.74 45.26
C GLN A 326 -6.80 13.10 44.02
N GLN A 327 -7.76 13.78 43.39
CA GLN A 327 -8.56 13.27 42.27
C GLN A 327 -8.14 13.84 40.92
N TYR A 328 -7.57 15.05 40.89
CA TYR A 328 -7.28 15.80 39.67
C TYR A 328 -5.84 16.29 39.63
N ARG A 329 -5.28 16.33 38.43
CA ARG A 329 -3.99 16.92 38.11
C ARG A 329 -4.22 18.33 37.54
N PRO A 330 -3.69 19.37 38.19
CA PRO A 330 -3.81 20.73 37.69
C PRO A 330 -2.91 20.94 36.46
N PHE A 331 -3.44 21.64 35.45
CA PHE A 331 -2.69 22.13 34.31
C PHE A 331 -2.41 23.63 34.49
N GLY A 332 -1.18 23.93 34.94
CA GLY A 332 -0.73 25.29 35.26
C GLY A 332 -0.78 25.60 36.76
N LEU A 333 -0.57 26.87 37.12
CA LEU A 333 -0.68 27.33 38.50
C LEU A 333 -2.16 27.55 38.84
N ILE A 334 -2.67 26.81 39.83
CA ILE A 334 -4.04 26.92 40.34
C ILE A 334 -3.93 27.14 41.85
N GLU A 335 -4.57 28.20 42.33
CA GLU A 335 -4.62 28.56 43.74
C GLU A 335 -5.94 28.14 44.36
N ASP A 336 -5.95 28.00 45.69
CA ASP A 336 -7.17 27.64 46.42
C ASP A 336 -8.29 28.66 46.16
N GLY A 337 -9.48 28.15 45.82
CA GLY A 337 -10.65 28.96 45.49
C GLY A 337 -10.77 29.39 44.03
N ASP A 338 -9.79 29.09 43.17
CA ASP A 338 -9.88 29.34 41.72
C ASP A 338 -11.01 28.53 41.06
N THR A 339 -11.62 29.07 40.00
CA THR A 339 -12.55 28.28 39.17
C THR A 339 -11.78 27.53 38.10
N VAL A 340 -11.96 26.22 38.04
CA VAL A 340 -11.29 25.34 37.08
C VAL A 340 -12.30 24.61 36.22
N ILE A 341 -11.90 24.36 34.98
CA ILE A 341 -12.64 23.58 34.00
C ILE A 341 -12.06 22.17 33.99
N VAL A 342 -12.93 21.17 34.12
CA VAL A 342 -12.56 19.75 33.97
C VAL A 342 -12.35 19.47 32.49
N GLU A 343 -11.12 19.11 32.14
CA GLU A 343 -10.77 18.63 30.80
C GLU A 343 -11.01 17.14 30.69
N ASP A 344 -10.59 16.39 31.70
CA ASP A 344 -10.74 14.94 31.78
C ASP A 344 -11.23 14.56 33.17
N GLU A 345 -12.31 13.79 33.26
CA GLU A 345 -12.81 13.23 34.52
C GLU A 345 -11.85 12.14 35.04
N PRO A 346 -11.73 11.94 36.37
CA PRO A 346 -10.89 10.90 36.93
C PRO A 346 -11.45 9.52 36.66
N VAL A 347 -10.55 8.56 36.39
CA VAL A 347 -10.94 7.15 36.24
C VAL A 347 -10.92 6.50 37.61
N ILE A 348 -12.12 6.22 38.13
CA ILE A 348 -12.31 5.62 39.45
C ILE A 348 -12.82 4.20 39.25
N GLN A 349 -12.20 3.23 39.91
CA GLN A 349 -12.66 1.85 39.96
C GLN A 349 -12.90 1.42 41.41
N ASN A 350 -14.14 1.05 41.75
CA ASN A 350 -14.52 0.61 43.10
C ASN A 350 -14.06 1.60 44.19
N GLY A 351 -14.20 2.90 43.95
CA GLY A 351 -13.77 3.96 44.86
C GLY A 351 -12.24 4.21 44.93
N ARG A 352 -11.43 3.45 44.18
CA ARG A 352 -9.99 3.70 44.04
C ARG A 352 -9.72 4.46 42.74
N ILE A 353 -8.97 5.55 42.83
CA ILE A 353 -8.57 6.34 41.66
C ILE A 353 -7.47 5.57 40.93
N LEU A 354 -7.75 5.13 39.70
CA LEU A 354 -6.78 4.50 38.80
C LEU A 354 -5.97 5.55 38.05
N GLU A 355 -6.65 6.59 37.57
CA GLU A 355 -6.04 7.71 36.87
C GLU A 355 -6.69 9.02 37.34
N LYS A 356 -5.86 10.02 37.66
CA LYS A 356 -6.35 11.33 38.05
C LYS A 356 -6.90 12.06 36.83
N GLY A 357 -8.02 12.75 37.02
CA GLY A 357 -8.58 13.64 36.01
C GLY A 357 -7.65 14.83 35.75
N ARG A 358 -7.97 15.66 34.76
CA ARG A 358 -7.19 16.86 34.43
C ARG A 358 -8.09 18.09 34.49
N VAL A 359 -7.58 19.15 35.12
CA VAL A 359 -8.28 20.43 35.21
C VAL A 359 -7.40 21.57 34.73
N ARG A 360 -8.00 22.61 34.14
CA ARG A 360 -7.30 23.88 33.84
C ARG A 360 -7.99 25.04 34.53
N LYS A 361 -7.22 26.07 34.91
CA LYS A 361 -7.77 27.33 35.40
C LYS A 361 -8.61 28.02 34.33
N GLN A 362 -9.83 28.42 34.69
CA GLN A 362 -10.63 29.30 33.86
C GLN A 362 -10.04 30.72 33.95
N ARG A 363 -9.68 31.30 32.80
CA ARG A 363 -9.13 32.67 32.73
C ARG A 363 -10.21 33.72 32.88
#